data_AF-A0A7W9Q715-F1
#
_entry.id   AF-A0A7W9Q715-F1
#
_cell.length_a   1.000
_cell.length_b   1.000
_cell.length_c   1.000
_cell.angle_alpha   90.00
_cell.angle_beta   90.00
_cell.angle_gamma   90.00
#
_symmetry.space_group_name_H-M   'P 1'
#
loop_
_entity.id
_entity.type
_entity.pdbx_description
1 polymer ?
#
loop_
_entity_poly.entity_id
_entity_poly.type
_entity_poly.pdbx_seq_one_letter_code
_entity_poly.pdbx_strand_id
1 'polypeptide(L)' 'MTNNEDAEAPSISTGFVAGMLIGIAVGLVLGLTVFNNTAIGLVLGSGAGGVLGITFAAVRRGQSP' A
#
# COMPACT_ATOMS: atom_id res chain seq x y z
N MET A 1 23.37 31.29 3.31
CA MET A 1 23.41 30.16 2.35
C MET A 1 22.49 29.10 2.92
N THR A 2 21.28 28.98 2.35
CA THR A 2 20.19 28.13 2.86
C THR A 2 20.06 26.92 1.97
N ASN A 3 20.79 25.85 2.30
CA ASN A 3 20.69 24.56 1.64
C ASN A 3 20.35 23.52 2.71
N ASN A 4 19.12 23.58 3.21
CA ASN A 4 18.54 22.41 3.86
C ASN A 4 17.70 21.76 2.78
N GLU A 5 18.36 20.86 2.05
CA GLU A 5 17.71 19.79 1.32
C GLU A 5 16.93 18.96 2.34
N ASP A 6 15.75 19.43 2.71
CA ASP A 6 14.67 18.57 3.14
C ASP A 6 14.38 17.70 1.92
N ALA A 7 15.16 16.64 1.78
CA ALA A 7 14.76 15.47 1.05
C ALA A 7 13.49 15.00 1.75
N GLU A 8 12.34 15.56 1.31
CA GLU A 8 11.01 15.09 1.59
C GLU A 8 10.98 13.65 1.10
N ALA A 9 11.52 12.73 1.91
CA ALA A 9 11.28 11.31 1.78
C ALA A 9 9.75 11.24 1.74
N PRO A 10 9.15 10.82 0.60
CA PRO A 10 7.72 10.91 0.42
C PRO A 10 7.10 10.19 1.59
N SER A 11 6.50 10.94 2.50
CA SER A 11 6.06 10.44 3.79
C SER A 11 5.09 9.32 3.50
N ILE A 12 5.55 8.07 3.60
CA ILE A 12 4.78 6.91 3.20
C ILE A 12 3.54 6.96 4.08
N SER A 13 2.41 7.32 3.47
CA SER A 13 1.18 7.51 4.22
C SER A 13 0.89 6.23 4.96
N THR A 14 0.61 6.30 6.27
CA THR A 14 0.28 5.13 7.08
C THR A 14 -0.84 4.29 6.43
N GLY A 15 -1.73 4.93 5.66
CA GLY A 15 -2.74 4.25 4.85
C GLY A 15 -2.18 3.37 3.74
N PHE A 16 -1.09 3.79 3.08
CA PHE A 16 -0.40 2.98 2.07
C PHE A 16 0.25 1.75 2.69
N VAL A 17 0.95 1.91 3.83
CA VAL A 17 1.57 0.77 4.54
C VAL A 17 0.53 -0.22 5.02
N ALA A 18 -0.56 0.26 5.61
CA ALA A 18 -1.67 -0.60 6.06
C ALA A 18 -2.34 -1.32 4.88
N GLY A 19 -2.59 -0.61 3.77
CA GLY A 19 -3.14 -1.19 2.55
C GLY A 19 -2.24 -2.27 1.95
N MET A 20 -0.92 -2.04 1.93
CA MET A 20 0.06 -3.04 1.49
C MET A 20 0.10 -4.27 2.40
N LEU A 21 0.12 -4.10 3.72
CA LEU A 21 0.13 -5.24 4.65
C LEU A 21 -1.13 -6.10 4.51
N ILE A 22 -2.30 -5.47 4.44
CA ILE A 22 -3.58 -6.18 4.29
C ILE A 22 -3.65 -6.84 2.90
N GLY A 23 -3.29 -6.11 1.85
CA GLY A 23 -3.33 -6.60 0.48
C GLY A 23 -2.39 -7.78 0.25
N ILE A 24 -1.17 -7.73 0.79
CA ILE A 24 -0.22 -8.85 0.73
C ILE A 24 -0.77 -10.07 1.48
N ALA A 25 -1.31 -9.89 2.70
CA ALA A 25 -1.87 -11.00 3.47
C ALA A 25 -3.04 -11.67 2.73
N VAL A 26 -4.01 -10.88 2.26
CA VAL A 26 -5.17 -11.37 1.51
C VAL A 26 -4.72 -12.00 0.18
N GLY A 27 -3.82 -11.34 -0.54
CA GLY A 27 -3.30 -11.80 -1.82
C GLY A 27 -2.54 -13.13 -1.70
N LEU A 28 -1.74 -13.32 -0.66
CA LEU A 28 -1.05 -14.59 -0.41
C LEU A 28 -2.04 -15.73 -0.11
N VAL A 29 -3.07 -15.47 0.71
CA VAL A 29 -4.11 -16.46 1.00
C VAL A 29 -4.86 -16.84 -0.29
N LEU A 30 -5.26 -15.86 -1.09
CA LEU A 30 -5.92 -16.13 -2.38
C LEU A 30 -4.98 -16.82 -3.38
N GLY A 31 -3.72 -16.39 -3.46
CA GLY A 31 -2.72 -16.96 -4.34
C GLY A 31 -2.45 -18.42 -4.05
N LEU A 32 -2.35 -18.78 -2.78
CA LEU A 32 -2.16 -20.16 -2.35
C LEU A 32 -3.42 -21.01 -2.54
N THR A 33 -4.60 -20.45 -2.25
CA THR A 33 -5.87 -21.20 -2.27
C THR A 33 -6.43 -21.37 -3.69
N VAL A 34 -6.32 -20.35 -4.54
CA VAL A 34 -6.94 -20.33 -5.89
C VAL A 34 -5.93 -20.69 -6.97
N PHE A 35 -4.74 -20.10 -6.90
CA PHE A 35 -3.72 -20.24 -7.95
C PHE A 35 -2.63 -21.25 -7.61
N ASN A 36 -2.63 -21.79 -6.37
CA ASN A 36 -1.54 -22.58 -5.79
C ASN A 36 -0.15 -21.98 -6.05
N ASN A 37 -0.10 -20.64 -6.13
CA ASN A 37 1.11 -19.90 -6.48
C ASN A 37 1.17 -18.61 -5.68
N THR A 38 2.17 -18.56 -4.79
CA THR A 38 2.45 -17.42 -3.92
C THR A 38 2.88 -16.19 -4.70
N ALA A 39 3.54 -16.35 -5.85
CA ALA A 39 3.97 -15.22 -6.67
C ALA A 39 2.79 -14.45 -7.27
N ILE A 40 1.78 -15.17 -7.78
CA ILE A 40 0.55 -14.56 -8.32
C ILE A 40 -0.22 -13.86 -7.20
N GLY A 41 -0.32 -14.51 -6.04
CA GLY A 41 -0.94 -13.91 -4.85
C GLY A 41 -0.28 -12.62 -4.39
N LEU A 42 1.06 -12.59 -4.38
CA LEU A 42 1.83 -11.42 -3.97
C LEU A 42 1.68 -10.26 -4.96
N VAL A 43 1.74 -10.52 -6.28
CA VAL A 43 1.54 -9.49 -7.31
C VAL A 43 0.13 -8.91 -7.25
N LEU A 44 -0.88 -9.77 -7.13
CA LEU A 44 -2.27 -9.33 -7.05
C LEU A 44 -2.55 -8.57 -5.74
N GLY A 45 -2.02 -9.08 -4.63
CA GLY A 45 -2.18 -8.50 -3.30
C GLY A 45 -1.47 -7.15 -3.13
N SER A 46 -0.25 -7.02 -3.66
CA SER A 46 0.48 -5.75 -3.65
C SER A 46 -0.12 -4.72 -4.61
N GLY A 47 -0.61 -5.15 -5.77
CA GLY A 47 -1.34 -4.28 -6.69
C GLY A 47 -2.64 -3.73 -6.07
N ALA A 48 -3.51 -4.62 -5.60
CA ALA A 48 -4.78 -4.23 -4.98
C ALA A 48 -4.57 -3.49 -3.65
N GLY A 49 -3.68 -3.98 -2.80
CA GLY A 49 -3.33 -3.37 -1.51
C GLY A 49 -2.65 -2.02 -1.64
N GLY A 50 -1.80 -1.86 -2.65
CA GLY A 50 -1.22 -0.58 -3.04
C GLY A 50 -2.31 0.41 -3.41
N VAL A 51 -3.16 0.08 -4.40
CA VAL A 51 -4.27 0.94 -4.86
C VAL A 51 -5.23 1.31 -3.73
N LEU A 52 -5.63 0.34 -2.91
CA LEU A 52 -6.48 0.63 -1.74
C LEU A 52 -5.75 1.48 -0.70
N GLY A 53 -4.46 1.23 -0.47
CA GLY A 53 -3.65 2.00 0.47
C GLY A 53 -3.53 3.48 0.09
N ILE A 54 -3.33 3.79 -1.20
CA ILE A 54 -3.32 5.17 -1.69
C ILE A 54 -4.73 5.80 -1.72
N THR A 55 -5.78 5.06 -2.08
CA THR A 55 -7.15 5.62 -2.09
C THR A 55 -7.64 5.91 -0.68
N PHE A 56 -7.44 5.00 0.29
CA PHE A 56 -7.78 5.24 1.69
C PHE A 56 -6.92 6.34 2.31
N ALA A 57 -5.64 6.43 1.97
CA ALA A 57 -4.79 7.55 2.38
C ALA A 57 -5.29 8.90 1.83
N ALA A 58 -5.74 8.93 0.57
CA ALA A 58 -6.29 10.12 -0.06
C ALA A 58 -7.64 10.53 0.55
N VAL A 59 -8.54 9.58 0.80
CA VAL A 59 -9.82 9.82 1.49
C VAL A 59 -9.60 10.42 2.88
N ARG A 60 -8.64 9.88 3.64
CA ARG A 60 -8.34 10.37 4.99
C ARG A 60 -7.74 11.78 5.01
N ARG A 61 -7.03 12.19 3.96
CA ARG A 61 -6.53 13.57 3.78
C ARG A 61 -7.61 14.55 3.35
N GLY A 62 -8.64 14.11 2.62
CA GLY A 62 -9.78 14.96 2.25
C GLY A 62 -10.73 15.27 3.43
N GLN A 63 -10.50 14.67 4.60
CA GLN A 63 -11.36 14.75 5.77
C GLN A 63 -10.76 15.53 6.95
N SER A 64 -9.69 16.30 6.74
CA SER A 64 -9.22 17.28 7.72
C SER A 64 -10.12 18.54 7.68
N PRO A 65 -10.84 18.88 8.77
CA PRO A 65 -11.68 20.07 8.88
C PRO A 65 -10.88 21.37 8.96
#